data_AF-A0A672ILW6-F1
#
_entry.id   AF-A0A672ILW6-F1
#
_cell.length_a   1.000
_cell.length_b   1.000
_cell.length_c   1.000
_cell.angle_alpha   90.00
_cell.angle_beta   90.00
_cell.angle_gamma   90.00
#
_symmetry.space_group_name_H-M   'P 1'
#
loop_
_entity.id
_entity.type
_entity.pdbx_description
1 polymer ?
#
loop_
_entity_poly.entity_id
_entity_poly.type
_entity_poly.pdbx_seq_one_letter_code
_entity_poly.pdbx_strand_id
1 'polypeptide(L)'
;VRLGPGLFFADGKRKVDYVLCYKCKKRRSSRPRLSLTSNGSIPMPFPMPIPMSGRWETEAESGEASAPAGEVEDSKLSDEEKALMREEFEAGLLEAGLQIERDKEKANGISFIRLHIPWSILSREAELQKIKVAVKKKCELRKRTGIAGIWDSVVTKVNTPFQPDIPDLDICKDSQTHIRFKTLKHPFIRDKLNLYDITSTETVFDNATRSRIVAEIISRTNCRRTCQTTGIKSLLARGVYVSAFPLHDVSTNKTAATMELLHEEWANYGVMHKYQPADLIRKYFGEQIGLYFCWLGVYTQLLIPPSVLGIIVFLYGIFTVDDNVPSQETCDENLNITMCPLCDGVCDYWRLSTVCSQARASYLFDNGATVLFAIFMSLWAALFLEHWKRRQMYLKHSWDLTSLEDEEEEMRPEYEEALQEKKDKMKALSKKKVLNSFSESAKRRL
;
A
#
# COMPACT_ATOMS: atom_id res chain seq x y z
N VAL A 1 5.33 24.65 -0.27
CA VAL A 1 4.95 24.37 -1.68
C VAL A 1 3.45 24.53 -1.78
N ARG A 2 2.95 25.63 -2.33
CA ARG A 2 1.50 25.80 -2.52
C ARG A 2 1.07 24.85 -3.65
N LEU A 3 0.39 23.77 -3.30
CA LEU A 3 -0.33 22.93 -4.26
C LEU A 3 -1.32 23.86 -4.97
N GLY A 4 -1.11 24.13 -6.26
CA GLY A 4 -2.09 24.81 -7.11
C GLY A 4 -3.39 23.99 -7.23
N PRO A 5 -4.37 24.43 -8.05
CA PRO A 5 -5.65 23.75 -8.21
C PRO A 5 -5.47 22.39 -8.92
N GLY A 6 -4.97 21.39 -8.21
CA GLY A 6 -4.51 20.10 -8.75
C GLY A 6 -5.54 18.98 -8.67
N LEU A 7 -6.65 19.18 -7.95
CA LEU A 7 -7.74 18.21 -7.84
C LEU A 7 -8.70 18.24 -9.03
N PHE A 8 -8.65 19.29 -9.83
CA PHE A 8 -9.50 19.46 -11.00
C PHE A 8 -8.65 19.69 -12.25
N PHE A 9 -9.28 19.48 -13.40
CA PHE A 9 -8.74 19.84 -14.71
C PHE A 9 -8.59 21.37 -14.81
N ALA A 10 -7.87 21.86 -15.82
CA ALA A 10 -7.66 23.31 -15.99
C ALA A 10 -8.97 24.13 -16.14
N ASP A 11 -10.08 23.46 -16.43
CA ASP A 11 -11.42 24.08 -16.50
C ASP A 11 -12.09 24.27 -15.13
N GLY A 12 -11.52 23.71 -14.05
CA GLY A 12 -12.07 23.78 -12.69
C GLY A 12 -13.38 23.03 -12.48
N LYS A 13 -13.87 22.26 -13.46
CA LYS A 13 -15.14 21.53 -13.37
C LYS A 13 -14.93 20.03 -13.21
N ARG A 14 -13.98 19.46 -13.93
CA ARG A 14 -13.77 18.00 -13.94
C ARG A 14 -12.76 17.59 -12.88
N LYS A 15 -13.16 16.74 -11.95
CA LYS A 15 -12.28 16.21 -10.90
C LYS A 15 -11.28 15.21 -11.48
N VAL A 16 -10.03 15.27 -11.06
CA VAL A 16 -8.99 14.30 -11.40
C VAL A 16 -9.17 13.05 -10.54
N ASP A 17 -9.37 11.90 -11.18
CA ASP A 17 -9.60 10.62 -10.51
C ASP A 17 -8.34 9.75 -10.43
N TYR A 18 -7.42 9.93 -11.40
CA TYR A 18 -6.20 9.15 -11.54
C TYR A 18 -5.13 9.92 -12.31
N VAL A 19 -3.86 9.62 -12.04
CA VAL A 19 -2.71 10.26 -12.71
C VAL A 19 -1.75 9.21 -13.23
N LEU A 20 -1.32 9.39 -14.49
CA LEU A 20 -0.23 8.63 -15.10
C LEU A 20 1.00 9.54 -15.23
N CYS A 21 2.17 8.97 -14.98
CA CYS A 21 3.44 9.67 -14.99
C CYS A 21 4.40 8.98 -15.96
N TYR A 22 5.10 9.75 -16.78
CA TYR A 22 6.14 9.23 -17.67
C TYR A 22 7.31 10.21 -17.82
N LYS A 23 8.49 9.67 -18.12
CA LYS A 23 9.69 10.48 -18.39
C LYS A 23 9.68 10.93 -19.86
N CYS A 24 9.90 12.23 -20.07
CA CYS A 24 10.16 12.83 -21.37
C CYS A 24 11.63 13.25 -21.44
N LYS A 25 12.46 12.57 -22.26
CA LYS A 25 13.80 13.09 -22.57
C LYS A 25 13.64 14.40 -23.36
N LYS A 26 14.29 15.48 -22.90
CA LYS A 26 14.43 16.70 -23.71
C LYS A 26 15.22 16.32 -24.96
N ARG A 27 14.64 16.47 -26.16
CA ARG A 27 15.41 16.46 -27.41
C ARG A 27 16.51 17.52 -27.25
N ARG A 28 17.77 17.11 -27.08
CA ARG A 28 18.89 17.99 -27.40
C ARG A 28 18.75 18.25 -28.90
N SER A 29 18.43 19.49 -29.26
CA SER A 29 18.56 19.98 -30.62
C SER A 29 19.99 19.66 -31.06
N SER A 30 20.16 18.64 -31.89
CA SER A 30 21.40 18.44 -32.62
C SER A 30 21.50 19.58 -33.61
N ARG A 31 22.34 20.58 -33.32
CA ARG A 31 22.82 21.48 -34.37
C ARG A 31 23.51 20.61 -35.43
N PRO A 32 23.19 20.74 -36.73
CA PRO A 32 23.91 20.00 -37.75
C PRO A 32 25.34 20.54 -37.76
N ARG A 33 26.33 19.69 -37.51
CA ARG A 33 27.74 20.00 -37.78
C ARG A 33 27.90 20.06 -39.29
N LEU A 34 27.89 21.27 -39.84
CA LEU A 34 28.39 21.54 -41.19
C LEU A 34 29.91 21.35 -41.17
N SER A 35 30.39 20.35 -41.91
CA SER A 35 31.80 20.17 -42.24
C SER A 35 32.22 21.24 -43.24
N LEU A 36 33.18 22.09 -42.88
CA LEU A 36 33.88 22.95 -43.84
C LEU A 36 35.37 22.60 -43.78
N THR A 37 35.81 21.93 -44.82
CA THR A 37 37.22 21.74 -45.19
C THR A 37 37.85 23.09 -45.50
N SER A 38 39.02 23.38 -44.95
CA SER A 38 39.86 24.49 -45.39
C SER A 38 41.33 24.08 -45.29
N ASN A 39 41.96 23.92 -46.45
CA ASN A 39 43.42 23.90 -46.63
C ASN A 39 43.86 25.32 -47.00
N GLY A 40 44.94 25.82 -46.38
CA GLY A 40 45.59 27.07 -46.80
C GLY A 40 46.52 27.67 -45.74
N SER A 41 47.81 27.73 -46.07
CA SER A 41 49.01 28.05 -45.28
C SER A 41 49.34 29.56 -45.04
N ILE A 42 49.66 29.92 -43.76
CA ILE A 42 50.84 30.69 -43.17
C ILE A 42 51.20 32.10 -43.75
N PRO A 43 51.67 33.19 -43.01
CA PRO A 43 52.54 33.24 -41.79
C PRO A 43 52.23 34.28 -40.64
N MET A 44 53.07 34.17 -39.59
CA MET A 44 53.23 34.86 -38.27
C MET A 44 53.61 36.37 -38.30
N PRO A 45 53.65 37.10 -37.14
CA PRO A 45 54.86 37.13 -36.28
C PRO A 45 54.63 37.13 -34.73
N PHE A 46 55.64 36.58 -34.03
CA PHE A 46 55.98 36.52 -32.58
C PHE A 46 56.24 37.91 -31.91
N PRO A 47 56.67 38.07 -30.60
CA PRO A 47 56.98 37.10 -29.51
C PRO A 47 56.49 37.44 -28.05
N MET A 48 56.29 36.38 -27.23
CA MET A 48 56.82 36.04 -25.86
C MET A 48 57.36 37.13 -24.90
N PRO A 49 57.41 36.95 -23.53
CA PRO A 49 57.74 35.68 -22.85
C PRO A 49 57.12 35.35 -21.45
N ILE A 50 57.06 34.05 -21.15
CA ILE A 50 57.14 33.34 -19.83
C ILE A 50 58.65 33.32 -19.45
N PRO A 51 59.17 33.30 -18.18
CA PRO A 51 58.94 32.26 -17.15
C PRO A 51 59.16 32.72 -15.67
N MET A 52 59.18 31.94 -14.57
CA MET A 52 59.42 30.52 -14.27
C MET A 52 59.18 30.22 -12.76
N SER A 53 58.85 28.95 -12.43
CA SER A 53 59.29 28.12 -11.26
C SER A 53 58.99 28.56 -9.81
N GLY A 54 58.66 27.68 -8.84
CA GLY A 54 58.78 26.22 -8.67
C GLY A 54 57.94 25.74 -7.45
N ARG A 55 57.55 24.47 -7.29
CA ARG A 55 58.32 23.24 -6.93
C ARG A 55 57.77 22.76 -5.55
N TRP A 56 56.92 21.73 -5.52
CA TRP A 56 57.15 20.30 -5.15
C TRP A 56 57.44 20.12 -3.65
N GLU A 57 56.70 19.29 -2.91
CA GLU A 57 56.95 17.84 -2.87
C GLU A 57 55.70 16.94 -2.79
N THR A 58 55.98 15.68 -3.12
CA THR A 58 55.14 14.54 -3.47
C THR A 58 55.34 13.46 -2.41
N GLU A 59 54.34 12.62 -2.14
CA GLU A 59 54.57 11.18 -2.02
C GLU A 59 53.30 10.40 -2.39
N ALA A 60 53.48 9.32 -3.14
CA ALA A 60 52.50 8.59 -3.91
C ALA A 60 52.71 7.08 -3.71
N GLU A 61 51.64 6.30 -3.78
CA GLU A 61 51.57 4.93 -4.30
C GLU A 61 50.09 4.68 -4.66
N SER A 62 49.69 4.79 -5.94
CA SER A 62 49.49 3.70 -6.94
C SER A 62 48.52 2.61 -6.47
N GLY A 63 47.47 2.16 -7.18
CA GLY A 63 46.88 2.33 -8.50
C GLY A 63 45.71 1.30 -8.52
N GLU A 64 44.52 1.59 -9.01
CA GLU A 64 44.08 1.28 -10.37
C GLU A 64 42.63 1.78 -10.57
N ALA A 65 42.36 2.20 -11.79
CA ALA A 65 41.11 2.80 -12.22
C ALA A 65 39.94 1.81 -12.25
N SER A 66 38.76 2.24 -11.79
CA SER A 66 37.48 1.72 -12.25
C SER A 66 36.41 2.82 -12.20
N ALA A 67 35.65 2.90 -13.30
CA ALA A 67 34.67 3.91 -13.68
C ALA A 67 33.47 4.01 -12.70
N PRO A 68 32.70 5.12 -12.71
CA PRO A 68 31.65 5.34 -11.74
C PRO A 68 30.46 4.41 -11.97
N ALA A 69 29.95 3.93 -10.83
CA ALA A 69 28.77 3.11 -10.59
C ALA A 69 27.60 3.31 -11.59
N GLY A 70 27.31 2.20 -12.29
CA GLY A 70 26.00 1.71 -12.72
C GLY A 70 24.84 2.69 -12.81
N GLU A 71 24.66 3.25 -14.01
CA GLU A 71 23.32 3.61 -14.48
C GLU A 71 22.46 2.35 -14.52
N VAL A 72 21.31 2.42 -13.84
CA VAL A 72 20.21 1.46 -13.90
C VAL A 72 19.89 1.18 -15.36
N GLU A 73 19.87 -0.10 -15.75
CA GLU A 73 19.62 -0.56 -17.12
C GLU A 73 18.47 0.22 -17.79
N ASP A 74 18.83 1.09 -18.73
CA ASP A 74 17.88 1.72 -19.65
C ASP A 74 17.29 0.60 -20.53
N SER A 75 16.02 0.27 -20.26
CA SER A 75 15.09 -0.55 -21.03
C SER A 75 15.47 -0.88 -22.48
N LYS A 76 15.30 -2.15 -22.88
CA LYS A 76 15.41 -2.69 -24.26
C LYS A 76 14.58 -1.98 -25.36
N LEU A 77 13.82 -0.92 -25.04
CA LEU A 77 12.85 -0.26 -25.92
C LEU A 77 13.28 1.19 -26.23
N SER A 78 13.24 1.57 -27.51
CA SER A 78 13.52 2.93 -27.97
C SER A 78 12.48 3.92 -27.44
N ASP A 79 12.89 5.17 -27.18
CA ASP A 79 11.99 6.23 -26.72
C ASP A 79 10.84 6.51 -27.70
N GLU A 80 11.07 6.26 -29.00
CA GLU A 80 10.04 6.37 -30.05
C GLU A 80 9.01 5.25 -29.95
N GLU A 81 9.45 4.02 -29.68
CA GLU A 81 8.55 2.87 -29.46
C GLU A 81 7.69 3.10 -28.20
N LYS A 82 8.30 3.63 -27.13
CA LYS A 82 7.56 4.02 -25.92
C LYS A 82 6.52 5.11 -26.20
N ALA A 83 6.80 6.06 -27.10
CA ALA A 83 5.85 7.09 -27.47
C ALA A 83 4.66 6.52 -28.25
N LEU A 84 4.91 5.61 -29.20
CA LEU A 84 3.87 4.93 -29.96
C LEU A 84 2.97 4.08 -29.05
N MET A 85 3.56 3.33 -28.11
CA MET A 85 2.79 2.55 -27.13
C MET A 85 1.92 3.44 -26.23
N ARG A 86 2.40 4.63 -25.83
CA ARG A 86 1.59 5.59 -25.07
C ARG A 86 0.43 6.12 -25.88
N GLU A 87 0.68 6.52 -27.14
CA GLU A 87 -0.37 7.06 -28.01
C GLU A 87 -1.48 6.05 -28.27
N GLU A 88 -1.13 4.79 -28.53
CA GLU A 88 -2.11 3.72 -28.67
C GLU A 88 -2.90 3.48 -27.38
N PHE A 89 -2.21 3.44 -26.23
CA PHE A 89 -2.88 3.25 -24.95
C PHE A 89 -3.82 4.41 -24.61
N GLU A 90 -3.39 5.66 -24.82
CA GLU A 90 -4.22 6.85 -24.63
C GLU A 90 -5.43 6.87 -25.57
N ALA A 91 -5.27 6.43 -26.82
CA ALA A 91 -6.39 6.25 -27.74
C ALA A 91 -7.39 5.20 -27.20
N GLY A 92 -6.90 4.07 -26.69
CA GLY A 92 -7.74 3.06 -26.04
C GLY A 92 -8.50 3.57 -24.81
N LEU A 93 -7.87 4.44 -24.00
CA LEU A 93 -8.54 5.08 -22.86
C LEU A 93 -9.64 6.06 -23.32
N LEU A 94 -9.42 6.81 -24.40
CA LEU A 94 -10.44 7.67 -25.00
C LEU A 94 -11.60 6.85 -25.60
N GLU A 95 -11.31 5.73 -26.25
CA GLU A 95 -12.30 4.77 -26.76
C GLU A 95 -13.13 4.14 -25.63
N ALA A 96 -12.50 3.88 -24.47
CA ALA A 96 -13.18 3.43 -23.26
C ALA A 96 -14.06 4.54 -22.62
N GLY A 97 -13.96 5.78 -23.10
CA GLY A 97 -14.78 6.92 -22.68
C GLY A 97 -14.19 7.74 -21.52
N LEU A 98 -12.92 7.51 -21.15
CA LEU A 98 -12.22 8.36 -20.19
C LEU A 98 -11.80 9.68 -20.83
N GLN A 99 -11.72 10.73 -20.01
CA GLN A 99 -11.23 12.03 -20.45
C GLN A 99 -9.80 12.25 -19.96
N ILE A 100 -8.96 12.77 -20.85
CA ILE A 100 -7.52 12.88 -20.63
C ILE A 100 -7.10 14.35 -20.74
N GLU A 101 -6.33 14.82 -19.77
CA GLU A 101 -5.64 16.12 -19.82
C GLU A 101 -4.13 15.91 -19.63
N ARG A 102 -3.32 16.55 -20.48
CA ARG A 102 -1.85 16.51 -20.39
C ARG A 102 -1.35 17.81 -19.77
N ASP A 103 -0.50 17.69 -18.76
CA ASP A 103 0.11 18.87 -18.13
C ASP A 103 1.10 19.54 -19.09
N LYS A 104 0.98 20.87 -19.21
CA LYS A 104 1.84 21.68 -20.09
C LYS A 104 3.24 21.87 -19.52
N GLU A 105 3.39 21.81 -18.20
CA GLU A 105 4.66 22.00 -17.51
C GLU A 105 5.40 20.68 -17.30
N LYS A 106 6.61 20.60 -17.87
CA LYS A 106 7.51 19.45 -17.72
C LYS A 106 8.43 19.68 -16.53
N ALA A 107 7.95 19.43 -15.32
CA ALA A 107 8.79 19.50 -14.12
C ALA A 107 9.88 18.41 -14.21
N ASN A 108 11.15 18.81 -14.23
CA ASN A 108 12.31 17.90 -14.19
C ASN A 108 12.32 16.77 -15.26
N GLY A 109 11.72 17.01 -16.43
CA GLY A 109 11.65 16.00 -17.50
C GLY A 109 10.61 14.90 -17.25
N ILE A 110 9.72 15.08 -16.29
CA ILE A 110 8.55 14.24 -16.04
C ILE A 110 7.31 14.94 -16.58
N SER A 111 6.43 14.17 -17.22
CA SER A 111 5.14 14.62 -17.73
C SER A 111 4.02 13.87 -17.01
N PHE A 112 2.97 14.60 -16.65
CA PHE A 112 1.78 14.05 -16.00
C PHE A 112 0.58 14.04 -16.95
N ILE A 113 -0.20 12.97 -16.87
CA ILE A 113 -1.47 12.81 -17.56
C ILE A 113 -2.53 12.63 -16.49
N ARG A 114 -3.53 13.50 -16.50
CA ARG A 114 -4.67 13.48 -15.58
C ARG A 114 -5.84 12.79 -16.28
N LEU A 115 -6.49 11.89 -15.54
CA LEU A 115 -7.63 11.12 -16.01
C LEU A 115 -8.87 11.52 -15.22
N HIS A 116 -9.98 11.69 -15.95
CA HIS A 116 -11.30 11.94 -15.38
C HIS A 116 -12.30 10.93 -15.94
N ILE A 117 -13.13 10.35 -15.06
CA ILE A 117 -14.23 9.49 -15.45
C ILE A 117 -15.54 10.28 -15.51
N PRO A 118 -16.17 10.40 -16.71
CA PRO A 118 -17.46 11.05 -16.84
C PRO A 118 -18.58 10.17 -16.25
N TRP A 119 -19.67 10.80 -15.83
CA TRP A 119 -20.81 10.12 -15.18
C TRP A 119 -21.39 8.95 -16.00
N SER A 120 -21.42 9.06 -17.33
CA SER A 120 -21.94 8.01 -18.22
C SER A 120 -21.16 6.70 -18.11
N ILE A 121 -19.83 6.77 -18.03
CA ILE A 121 -18.96 5.61 -17.88
C ILE A 121 -18.96 5.17 -16.41
N LEU A 122 -18.87 6.11 -15.47
CA LEU A 122 -18.88 5.82 -14.03
C LEU A 122 -20.12 5.02 -13.62
N SER A 123 -21.31 5.47 -14.04
CA SER A 123 -22.58 4.81 -13.73
C SER A 123 -22.69 3.42 -14.36
N ARG A 124 -22.19 3.24 -15.59
CA ARG A 124 -22.16 1.95 -16.29
C ARG A 124 -21.25 0.95 -15.57
N GLU A 125 -20.03 1.36 -15.24
CA GLU A 125 -19.06 0.48 -14.56
C GLU A 125 -19.50 0.18 -13.13
N ALA A 126 -20.09 1.14 -12.42
CA ALA A 126 -20.63 0.91 -11.09
C ALA A 126 -21.78 -0.12 -11.08
N GLU A 127 -22.60 -0.15 -12.13
CA GLU A 127 -23.65 -1.16 -12.31
C GLU A 127 -23.06 -2.55 -12.63
N LEU A 128 -22.05 -2.63 -13.51
CA LEU A 128 -21.34 -3.87 -13.83
C LEU A 128 -20.67 -4.49 -12.59
N GLN A 129 -20.03 -3.65 -11.77
CA GLN A 129 -19.38 -4.06 -10.52
C GLN A 129 -20.38 -4.21 -9.34
N LYS A 130 -21.69 -4.02 -9.58
CA LYS A 130 -22.76 -4.11 -8.57
C LYS A 130 -22.48 -3.31 -7.29
N ILE A 131 -21.87 -2.12 -7.43
CA ILE A 131 -21.50 -1.26 -6.31
C ILE A 131 -22.75 -0.84 -5.56
N LYS A 132 -22.81 -1.07 -4.25
CA LYS A 132 -23.99 -0.73 -3.46
C LYS A 132 -23.98 0.74 -3.05
N VAL A 133 -25.08 1.43 -3.30
CA VAL A 133 -25.27 2.85 -2.99
C VAL A 133 -26.46 3.01 -2.03
N ALA A 134 -26.40 4.05 -1.20
CA ALA A 134 -27.45 4.41 -0.26
C ALA A 134 -28.80 4.71 -0.96
N VAL A 135 -29.88 4.05 -0.52
CA VAL A 135 -31.24 4.32 -1.01
C VAL A 135 -31.97 5.31 -0.11
N LYS A 136 -33.00 5.99 -0.66
CA LYS A 136 -33.86 6.91 0.10
C LYS A 136 -34.61 6.24 1.25
N LYS A 137 -34.86 4.93 1.15
CA LYS A 137 -35.55 4.17 2.20
C LYS A 137 -34.62 4.00 3.41
N LYS A 138 -35.10 4.47 4.56
CA LYS A 138 -34.44 4.35 5.85
C LYS A 138 -35.15 3.29 6.70
N CYS A 139 -34.38 2.50 7.44
CA CYS A 139 -34.90 1.48 8.35
C CYS A 139 -34.73 1.94 9.79
N GLU A 140 -35.80 1.89 10.58
CA GLU A 140 -35.74 2.19 12.01
C GLU A 140 -35.01 1.09 12.77
N LEU A 141 -33.98 1.47 13.51
CA LEU A 141 -33.27 0.54 14.38
C LEU A 141 -34.05 0.36 15.67
N ARG A 142 -34.59 -0.85 15.88
CA ARG A 142 -35.26 -1.22 17.12
C ARG A 142 -34.26 -1.15 18.28
N LYS A 143 -34.54 -0.31 19.28
CA LYS A 143 -33.78 -0.26 20.53
C LYS A 143 -33.94 -1.60 21.27
N ARG A 144 -32.84 -2.14 21.80
CA ARG A 144 -32.90 -3.31 22.69
C ARG A 144 -33.63 -2.91 23.98
N THR A 145 -34.71 -3.61 24.30
CA THR A 145 -35.51 -3.39 25.51
C THR A 145 -35.13 -4.38 26.61
N GLY A 146 -35.29 -3.99 27.88
CA GLY A 146 -35.00 -4.82 29.05
C GLY A 146 -33.55 -4.70 29.55
N ILE A 147 -33.04 -5.76 30.18
CA ILE A 147 -31.70 -5.81 30.81
C ILE A 147 -30.59 -5.49 29.79
N ALA A 148 -30.72 -5.98 28.56
CA ALA A 148 -29.79 -5.69 27.47
C ALA A 148 -29.74 -4.21 27.08
N GLY A 149 -30.85 -3.47 27.21
CA GLY A 149 -30.90 -2.02 26.96
C GLY A 149 -30.25 -1.20 28.08
N ILE A 150 -30.38 -1.66 29.33
CA ILE A 150 -29.70 -1.04 30.48
C ILE A 150 -28.18 -1.21 30.32
N TRP A 151 -27.72 -2.41 29.95
CA TRP A 151 -26.31 -2.67 29.67
C TRP A 151 -25.78 -1.82 28.52
N ASP A 152 -26.53 -1.70 27.42
CA ASP A 152 -26.14 -0.86 26.27
C ASP A 152 -26.02 0.63 26.66
N SER A 153 -26.92 1.13 27.51
CA SER A 153 -26.85 2.50 28.03
C SER A 153 -25.60 2.73 28.91
N VAL A 154 -25.26 1.77 29.76
CA VAL A 154 -24.05 1.84 30.60
C VAL A 154 -22.79 1.77 29.75
N VAL A 155 -22.71 0.80 28.84
CA VAL A 155 -21.55 0.62 27.94
C VAL A 155 -21.34 1.83 27.05
N THR A 156 -22.42 2.39 26.47
CA THR A 156 -22.30 3.59 25.64
C THR A 156 -21.81 4.78 26.45
N LYS A 157 -22.30 4.97 27.69
CA LYS A 157 -21.83 6.05 28.58
C LYS A 157 -20.36 5.90 28.95
N VAL A 158 -19.90 4.69 29.25
CA VAL A 158 -18.48 4.39 29.56
C VAL A 158 -17.59 4.55 28.33
N ASN A 159 -18.09 4.21 27.14
CA ASN A 159 -17.32 4.27 25.89
C ASN A 159 -17.34 5.64 25.22
N THR A 160 -18.23 6.56 25.61
CA THR A 160 -18.29 7.92 25.02
C THR A 160 -16.96 8.68 24.96
N PRO A 161 -16.10 8.73 26.00
CA PRO A 161 -14.83 9.46 25.92
C PRO A 161 -13.82 8.81 24.97
N PHE A 162 -13.99 7.52 24.65
CA PHE A 162 -13.11 6.78 23.74
C PHE A 162 -13.65 6.77 22.31
N GLN A 163 -14.85 7.30 22.06
CA GLN A 163 -15.44 7.26 20.73
C GLN A 163 -14.94 8.46 19.90
N PRO A 164 -14.53 8.26 18.63
CA PRO A 164 -14.09 9.37 17.80
C PRO A 164 -15.27 10.27 17.42
N ASP A 165 -15.00 11.58 17.28
CA ASP A 165 -16.02 12.61 17.02
C ASP A 165 -16.34 12.67 15.52
N ILE A 166 -16.87 11.58 14.98
CA ILE A 166 -17.13 11.42 13.55
C ILE A 166 -18.63 11.23 13.31
N PRO A 167 -19.21 11.92 12.31
CA PRO A 167 -20.59 11.65 11.90
C PRO A 167 -20.71 10.23 11.36
N ASP A 168 -21.55 9.43 12.02
CA ASP A 168 -21.80 8.04 11.69
C ASP A 168 -22.48 7.95 10.31
N LEU A 169 -21.72 7.60 9.27
CA LEU A 169 -22.09 7.83 7.86
C LEU A 169 -23.36 7.06 7.44
N ASP A 170 -23.61 5.91 8.08
CA ASP A 170 -24.74 5.03 7.79
C ASP A 170 -25.91 5.19 8.77
N ILE A 171 -25.72 5.89 9.90
CA ILE A 171 -26.70 6.00 10.99
C ILE A 171 -27.09 7.47 11.19
N CYS A 172 -28.28 7.82 10.70
CA CYS A 172 -28.88 9.12 10.98
C CYS A 172 -29.56 9.10 12.35
N LYS A 173 -29.19 10.06 13.20
CA LYS A 173 -29.92 10.37 14.43
C LYS A 173 -30.89 11.50 14.14
N ASP A 174 -32.19 11.23 14.32
CA ASP A 174 -33.16 12.31 14.27
C ASP A 174 -33.12 13.08 15.61
N SER A 175 -32.83 14.38 15.51
CA SER A 175 -32.66 15.28 16.65
C SER A 175 -33.94 15.50 17.46
N GLN A 176 -35.11 15.28 16.85
CA GLN A 176 -36.40 15.52 17.49
C GLN A 176 -36.96 14.28 18.22
N THR A 177 -36.67 13.08 17.71
CA THR A 177 -37.26 11.82 18.22
C THR A 177 -36.26 10.89 18.91
N HIS A 178 -34.95 11.18 18.85
CA HIS A 178 -33.88 10.28 19.32
C HIS A 178 -33.98 8.85 18.75
N ILE A 179 -34.60 8.68 17.57
CA ILE A 179 -34.68 7.42 16.83
C ILE A 179 -33.44 7.34 15.92
N ARG A 180 -32.83 6.15 15.90
CA ARG A 180 -31.69 5.86 15.01
C ARG A 180 -32.22 5.19 13.76
N PHE A 181 -31.93 5.79 12.60
CA PHE A 181 -32.27 5.24 11.30
C PHE A 181 -31.00 4.74 10.62
N LYS A 182 -31.06 3.53 10.06
CA LYS A 182 -30.00 3.01 9.19
C LYS A 182 -30.40 3.19 7.74
N THR A 183 -29.52 3.80 6.96
CA THR A 183 -29.71 3.91 5.51
C THR A 183 -29.42 2.56 4.86
N LEU A 184 -30.36 2.07 4.05
CA LEU A 184 -30.18 0.80 3.33
C LEU A 184 -29.32 1.03 2.09
N LYS A 185 -28.58 0.00 1.67
CA LYS A 185 -27.75 0.03 0.47
C LYS A 185 -28.26 -0.98 -0.54
N HIS A 186 -28.24 -0.61 -1.81
CA HIS A 186 -28.69 -1.47 -2.91
C HIS A 186 -27.68 -1.38 -4.07
N PRO A 187 -27.41 -2.50 -4.79
CA PRO A 187 -26.58 -2.48 -6.00
C PRO A 187 -27.06 -1.42 -6.97
N PHE A 188 -26.15 -0.57 -7.43
CA PHE A 188 -26.46 0.57 -8.28
C PHE A 188 -27.07 0.11 -9.60
N ILE A 189 -28.18 0.74 -10.00
CA ILE A 189 -28.87 0.48 -11.27
C ILE A 189 -29.07 1.82 -11.94
N ARG A 190 -28.47 1.99 -13.12
CA ARG A 190 -28.46 3.27 -13.84
C ARG A 190 -29.86 3.72 -14.22
N ASP A 191 -30.73 2.79 -14.59
CA ASP A 191 -32.09 3.10 -15.06
C ASP A 191 -33.04 3.50 -13.91
N LYS A 192 -32.62 3.29 -12.65
CA LYS A 192 -33.48 3.52 -11.47
C LYS A 192 -32.88 4.51 -10.48
N LEU A 193 -32.39 5.66 -10.98
CA LEU A 193 -31.80 6.73 -10.16
C LEU A 193 -32.72 7.23 -9.03
N ASN A 194 -34.04 7.20 -9.24
CA ASN A 194 -35.02 7.69 -8.27
C ASN A 194 -35.02 6.95 -6.92
N LEU A 195 -34.50 5.71 -6.86
CA LEU A 195 -34.38 4.96 -5.61
C LEU A 195 -33.28 5.51 -4.68
N TYR A 196 -32.27 6.17 -5.24
CA TYR A 196 -31.08 6.61 -4.53
C TYR A 196 -31.24 8.06 -4.08
N ASP A 197 -30.67 8.38 -2.92
CA ASP A 197 -30.67 9.74 -2.39
C ASP A 197 -29.52 10.55 -3.01
N ILE A 198 -29.69 10.92 -4.29
CA ILE A 198 -28.67 11.64 -5.06
C ILE A 198 -28.96 13.14 -5.00
N THR A 199 -28.16 13.88 -4.24
CA THR A 199 -28.15 15.35 -4.24
C THR A 199 -27.31 15.92 -5.39
N SER A 200 -26.17 15.30 -5.66
CA SER A 200 -25.30 15.65 -6.80
C SER A 200 -24.64 14.41 -7.39
N THR A 201 -24.43 14.37 -8.70
CA THR A 201 -23.79 13.25 -9.41
C THR A 201 -22.31 13.07 -9.02
N GLU A 202 -21.65 14.14 -8.56
CA GLU A 202 -20.25 14.12 -8.18
C GLU A 202 -20.01 13.50 -6.81
N THR A 203 -20.99 13.57 -5.90
CA THR A 203 -20.88 13.07 -4.52
C THR A 203 -21.46 11.67 -4.31
N VAL A 204 -22.08 11.06 -5.33
CA VAL A 204 -22.69 9.72 -5.20
C VAL A 204 -21.66 8.65 -4.89
N PHE A 205 -20.51 8.74 -5.55
CA PHE A 205 -19.42 7.78 -5.42
C PHE A 205 -18.23 8.42 -4.72
N ASP A 206 -17.72 7.73 -3.71
CA ASP A 206 -16.52 8.14 -3.00
C ASP A 206 -15.31 8.16 -3.92
N ASN A 207 -14.32 9.00 -3.61
CA ASN A 207 -13.10 9.11 -4.42
C ASN A 207 -12.38 7.76 -4.54
N ALA A 208 -12.31 6.98 -3.46
CA ALA A 208 -11.70 5.64 -3.49
C ALA A 208 -12.42 4.73 -4.51
N THR A 209 -13.75 4.76 -4.53
CA THR A 209 -14.57 3.99 -5.48
C THR A 209 -14.37 4.47 -6.92
N ARG A 210 -14.33 5.79 -7.14
CA ARG A 210 -14.05 6.38 -8.46
C ARG A 210 -12.67 5.97 -8.97
N SER A 211 -11.64 6.08 -8.13
CA SER A 211 -10.28 5.67 -8.45
C SER A 211 -10.16 4.15 -8.67
N ARG A 212 -10.93 3.33 -7.94
CA ARG A 212 -11.00 1.87 -8.16
C ARG A 212 -11.55 1.55 -9.54
N ILE A 213 -12.67 2.16 -9.93
CA ILE A 213 -13.28 1.98 -11.25
C ILE A 213 -12.29 2.42 -12.36
N VAL A 214 -11.61 3.54 -12.18
CA VAL A 214 -10.62 4.01 -13.15
C VAL A 214 -9.42 3.05 -13.24
N ALA A 215 -8.92 2.57 -12.11
CA ALA A 215 -7.84 1.57 -12.08
C ALA A 215 -8.24 0.28 -12.82
N GLU A 216 -9.49 -0.15 -12.69
CA GLU A 216 -10.05 -1.30 -13.40
C GLU A 216 -10.09 -1.07 -14.91
N ILE A 217 -10.62 0.09 -15.35
CA ILE A 217 -10.65 0.45 -16.79
C ILE A 217 -9.24 0.47 -17.38
N ILE A 218 -8.28 1.07 -16.67
CA ILE A 218 -6.90 1.20 -17.12
C ILE A 218 -6.19 -0.16 -17.13
N SER A 219 -6.55 -1.09 -16.25
CA SER A 219 -5.99 -2.46 -16.19
C SER A 219 -6.52 -3.34 -17.32
N ARG A 220 -7.81 -3.24 -17.67
CA ARG A 220 -8.37 -3.99 -18.79
C ARG A 220 -8.07 -3.42 -20.18
N THR A 221 -7.62 -2.16 -20.28
CA THR A 221 -7.38 -1.50 -21.58
C THR A 221 -6.22 -2.20 -22.29
N ASN A 222 -6.50 -2.76 -23.47
CA ASN A 222 -5.56 -3.58 -24.23
C ASN A 222 -4.89 -2.76 -25.35
N CYS A 223 -3.58 -2.95 -25.50
CA CYS A 223 -2.81 -2.41 -26.62
C CYS A 223 -2.60 -3.51 -27.67
N ARG A 224 -3.38 -3.45 -28.75
CA ARG A 224 -3.48 -4.53 -29.75
C ARG A 224 -2.38 -4.51 -30.80
N ARG A 225 -1.92 -3.33 -31.23
CA ARG A 225 -1.06 -3.16 -32.42
C ARG A 225 0.41 -3.15 -32.06
N THR A 226 0.82 -2.38 -31.05
CA THR A 226 2.24 -2.20 -30.72
C THR A 226 2.71 -3.08 -29.58
N CYS A 227 1.88 -3.32 -28.56
CA CYS A 227 2.34 -3.95 -27.32
C CYS A 227 2.03 -5.46 -27.21
N GLN A 228 0.94 -5.94 -27.83
CA GLN A 228 0.33 -7.26 -27.58
C GLN A 228 0.19 -7.59 -26.08
N THR A 229 -0.01 -6.56 -25.25
CA THR A 229 -0.08 -6.68 -23.80
C THR A 229 -1.31 -5.98 -23.27
N THR A 230 -1.83 -6.56 -22.21
CA THR A 230 -3.03 -6.11 -21.50
C THR A 230 -2.63 -5.23 -20.33
N GLY A 231 -3.22 -4.04 -20.26
CA GLY A 231 -3.21 -3.22 -19.07
C GLY A 231 -1.98 -2.37 -18.79
N ILE A 232 -2.17 -1.44 -17.86
CA ILE A 232 -1.13 -0.51 -17.40
C ILE A 232 0.01 -1.20 -16.66
N LYS A 233 -0.24 -2.31 -15.97
CA LYS A 233 0.79 -3.04 -15.20
C LYS A 233 1.93 -3.50 -16.12
N SER A 234 1.60 -3.98 -17.32
CA SER A 234 2.59 -4.34 -18.34
C SER A 234 3.35 -3.12 -18.86
N LEU A 235 2.67 -1.99 -19.09
CA LEU A 235 3.31 -0.75 -19.54
C LEU A 235 4.23 -0.14 -18.47
N LEU A 236 3.93 -0.33 -17.18
CA LEU A 236 4.80 0.04 -16.06
C LEU A 236 6.04 -0.87 -16.02
N ALA A 237 5.87 -2.19 -16.14
CA ALA A 237 6.98 -3.15 -16.17
C ALA A 237 7.96 -2.87 -17.33
N ARG A 238 7.43 -2.50 -18.51
CA ARG A 238 8.21 -2.11 -19.68
C ARG A 238 8.83 -0.71 -19.61
N GLY A 239 8.56 0.06 -18.56
CA GLY A 239 9.06 1.42 -18.38
C GLY A 239 8.53 2.44 -19.41
N VAL A 240 7.32 2.21 -19.94
CA VAL A 240 6.59 3.16 -20.80
C VAL A 240 6.00 4.29 -19.96
N TYR A 241 5.42 3.91 -18.82
CA TYR A 241 5.04 4.77 -17.72
C TYR A 241 5.98 4.51 -16.53
N VAL A 242 6.17 5.52 -15.69
CA VAL A 242 6.97 5.42 -14.46
C VAL A 242 6.09 5.01 -13.28
N SER A 243 4.90 5.62 -13.20
CA SER A 243 3.95 5.35 -12.12
C SER A 243 2.54 5.70 -12.55
N ALA A 244 1.56 5.05 -11.92
CA ALA A 244 0.14 5.30 -12.09
C ALA A 244 -0.48 5.29 -10.68
N PHE A 245 -1.14 6.37 -10.26
CA PHE A 245 -1.68 6.49 -8.90
C PHE A 245 -2.91 7.41 -8.82
N PRO A 246 -3.82 7.16 -7.86
CA PRO A 246 -4.90 8.10 -7.54
C PRO A 246 -4.39 9.29 -6.72
N LEU A 247 -5.12 10.41 -6.75
CA LEU A 247 -4.80 11.60 -5.97
C LEU A 247 -5.48 11.59 -4.59
N HIS A 248 -4.77 12.12 -3.59
CA HIS A 248 -5.32 12.35 -2.26
C HIS A 248 -6.22 13.58 -2.24
N ASP A 249 -7.32 13.51 -1.48
CA ASP A 249 -8.22 14.65 -1.29
C ASP A 249 -7.70 15.55 -0.15
N VAL A 250 -7.10 16.68 -0.56
CA VAL A 250 -6.58 17.73 0.34
C VAL A 250 -7.54 18.92 0.35
N SER A 251 -8.83 18.64 0.49
CA SER A 251 -9.86 19.65 0.70
C SER A 251 -9.72 20.24 2.11
N THR A 252 -9.64 21.57 2.21
CA THR A 252 -9.63 22.32 3.48
C THR A 252 -10.99 22.33 4.18
N ASN A 253 -12.05 21.84 3.54
CA ASN A 253 -13.39 21.78 4.12
C ASN A 253 -13.54 20.50 4.95
N LYS A 254 -13.62 20.64 6.29
CA LYS A 254 -13.71 19.57 7.31
C LYS A 254 -14.96 18.67 7.24
N THR A 255 -15.78 18.78 6.20
CA THR A 255 -17.10 18.11 6.12
C THR A 255 -17.08 16.79 5.35
N ALA A 256 -16.05 16.53 4.54
CA ALA A 256 -15.88 15.29 3.81
C ALA A 256 -14.77 14.42 4.43
N ALA A 257 -14.84 13.11 4.21
CA ALA A 257 -13.85 12.11 4.60
C ALA A 257 -12.49 12.38 3.94
N THR A 258 -11.78 13.37 4.49
CA THR A 258 -10.56 13.97 3.97
C THR A 258 -9.37 13.51 4.79
N MET A 259 -8.18 13.59 4.19
CA MET A 259 -6.94 13.21 4.84
C MET A 259 -6.72 13.94 6.17
N GLU A 260 -7.08 15.23 6.22
CA GLU A 260 -6.92 16.08 7.40
C GLU A 260 -7.76 15.60 8.57
N LEU A 261 -9.05 15.29 8.34
CA LEU A 261 -9.94 14.73 9.37
C LEU A 261 -9.40 13.40 9.92
N LEU A 262 -8.90 12.54 9.03
CA LEU A 262 -8.34 11.25 9.43
C LEU A 262 -7.04 11.40 10.24
N HIS A 263 -6.24 12.42 9.94
CA HIS A 263 -5.04 12.75 10.70
C HIS A 263 -5.39 13.33 12.08
N GLU A 264 -6.38 14.22 12.18
CA GLU A 264 -6.82 14.81 13.45
C GLU A 264 -7.42 13.77 14.40
N GLU A 265 -8.28 12.87 13.91
CA GLU A 265 -9.06 11.93 14.76
C GLU A 265 -8.42 10.54 14.94
N TRP A 266 -7.38 10.18 14.17
CA TRP A 266 -6.81 8.84 14.25
C TRP A 266 -5.28 8.81 14.14
N ALA A 267 -4.68 9.37 13.10
CA ALA A 267 -3.24 9.26 12.85
C ALA A 267 -2.38 10.27 13.63
N ASN A 268 -2.78 10.62 14.85
CA ASN A 268 -2.09 11.54 15.74
C ASN A 268 -1.81 10.87 17.09
N TYR A 269 -0.56 10.96 17.58
CA TYR A 269 -0.15 10.41 18.87
C TYR A 269 -1.00 10.91 20.04
N GLY A 270 -1.53 12.14 19.97
CA GLY A 270 -2.43 12.68 21.00
C GLY A 270 -3.77 11.95 21.12
N VAL A 271 -4.17 11.18 20.11
CA VAL A 271 -5.51 10.56 19.99
C VAL A 271 -5.44 9.02 20.12
N MET A 272 -4.29 8.47 20.52
CA MET A 272 -4.07 7.01 20.65
C MET A 272 -5.03 6.28 21.61
N HIS A 273 -5.72 7.00 22.49
CA HIS A 273 -6.67 6.44 23.46
C HIS A 273 -8.08 6.26 22.87
N LYS A 274 -8.41 6.91 21.75
CA LYS A 274 -9.72 6.75 21.10
C LYS A 274 -9.79 5.44 20.30
N TYR A 275 -10.99 4.94 20.09
CA TYR A 275 -11.27 3.82 19.21
C TYR A 275 -11.01 4.18 17.74
N GLN A 276 -10.53 3.21 16.97
CA GLN A 276 -10.22 3.40 15.56
C GLN A 276 -11.49 3.57 14.72
N PRO A 277 -11.61 4.62 13.89
CA PRO A 277 -12.75 4.84 13.01
C PRO A 277 -12.64 4.00 11.73
N ALA A 278 -12.92 2.71 11.85
CA ALA A 278 -12.76 1.72 10.78
C ALA A 278 -13.49 2.09 9.48
N ASP A 279 -14.72 2.61 9.57
CA ASP A 279 -15.51 2.97 8.39
C ASP A 279 -14.94 4.17 7.62
N LEU A 280 -14.32 5.13 8.33
CA LEU A 280 -13.66 6.28 7.73
C LEU A 280 -12.35 5.87 7.04
N ILE A 281 -11.56 5.02 7.70
CA ILE A 281 -10.33 4.44 7.14
C ILE A 281 -10.67 3.69 5.86
N ARG A 282 -11.71 2.84 5.89
CA ARG A 282 -12.18 2.11 4.72
C ARG A 282 -12.59 3.06 3.59
N LYS A 283 -13.35 4.10 3.90
CA LYS A 283 -13.85 5.04 2.89
C LYS A 283 -12.71 5.75 2.15
N TYR A 284 -11.60 6.02 2.84
CA TYR A 284 -10.45 6.73 2.29
C TYR A 284 -9.44 5.79 1.60
N PHE A 285 -9.04 4.70 2.27
CA PHE A 285 -7.99 3.80 1.80
C PHE A 285 -8.51 2.55 1.07
N GLY A 286 -9.81 2.27 1.14
CA GLY A 286 -10.40 1.05 0.62
C GLY A 286 -10.47 -0.08 1.66
N GLU A 287 -11.06 -1.19 1.24
CA GLU A 287 -11.50 -2.26 2.13
C GLU A 287 -10.34 -3.14 2.62
N GLN A 288 -9.29 -3.34 1.83
CA GLN A 288 -8.12 -4.13 2.22
C GLN A 288 -7.37 -3.50 3.40
N ILE A 289 -7.07 -2.20 3.31
CA ILE A 289 -6.38 -1.46 4.37
C ILE A 289 -7.30 -1.30 5.58
N GLY A 290 -8.60 -1.06 5.35
CA GLY A 290 -9.60 -1.05 6.41
C GLY A 290 -9.65 -2.37 7.21
N LEU A 291 -9.62 -3.52 6.53
CA LEU A 291 -9.62 -4.84 7.19
C LEU A 291 -8.37 -5.04 8.04
N TYR A 292 -7.21 -4.60 7.56
CA TYR A 292 -5.96 -4.68 8.32
C TYR A 292 -6.04 -3.91 9.64
N PHE A 293 -6.49 -2.64 9.61
CA PHE A 293 -6.61 -1.85 10.84
C PHE A 293 -7.70 -2.38 11.77
N CYS A 294 -8.81 -2.90 11.23
CA CYS A 294 -9.81 -3.61 12.02
C CYS A 294 -9.23 -4.83 12.76
N TRP A 295 -8.42 -5.64 12.08
CA TRP A 295 -7.74 -6.78 12.71
C TRP A 295 -6.80 -6.33 13.82
N LEU A 296 -5.98 -5.32 13.52
CA LEU A 296 -5.02 -4.78 14.48
C LEU A 296 -5.72 -4.23 15.72
N GLY A 297 -6.81 -3.47 15.54
CA GLY A 297 -7.60 -2.92 16.64
C GLY A 297 -8.20 -4.02 17.53
N VAL A 298 -8.77 -5.07 16.93
CA VAL A 298 -9.30 -6.23 17.69
C VAL A 298 -8.19 -6.96 18.44
N TYR A 299 -7.03 -7.14 17.80
CA TYR A 299 -5.87 -7.79 18.41
C TYR A 299 -5.37 -7.00 19.62
N THR A 300 -5.18 -5.69 19.50
CA THR A 300 -4.77 -4.82 20.62
C THR A 300 -5.81 -4.83 21.76
N GLN A 301 -7.11 -4.79 21.45
CA GLN A 301 -8.16 -4.87 22.46
C GLN A 301 -8.16 -6.22 23.21
N LEU A 302 -7.98 -7.33 22.48
CA LEU A 302 -7.94 -8.65 23.08
C LEU A 302 -6.62 -8.97 23.78
N LEU A 303 -5.55 -8.20 23.56
CA LEU A 303 -4.30 -8.29 24.33
C LEU A 303 -4.40 -7.65 25.72
N ILE A 304 -5.41 -6.83 26.00
CA ILE A 304 -5.59 -6.19 27.31
C ILE A 304 -5.74 -7.23 28.44
N PRO A 305 -6.65 -8.24 28.37
CA PRO A 305 -6.77 -9.24 29.43
C PRO A 305 -5.50 -10.09 29.66
N PRO A 306 -4.82 -10.62 28.62
CA PRO A 306 -3.51 -11.26 28.79
C PRO A 306 -2.46 -10.36 29.43
N SER A 307 -2.42 -9.08 29.06
CA SER A 307 -1.44 -8.13 29.63
C SER A 307 -1.69 -7.90 31.12
N VAL A 308 -2.96 -7.70 31.52
CA VAL A 308 -3.34 -7.55 32.93
C VAL A 308 -3.02 -8.81 33.72
N LEU A 309 -3.39 -9.99 33.21
CA LEU A 309 -3.10 -11.26 33.87
C LEU A 309 -1.59 -11.53 33.96
N GLY A 310 -0.84 -11.21 32.91
CA GLY A 310 0.63 -11.34 32.89
C GLY A 310 1.30 -10.46 33.95
N ILE A 311 0.85 -9.21 34.12
CA ILE A 311 1.34 -8.34 35.20
C ILE A 311 1.01 -8.93 36.58
N ILE A 312 -0.20 -9.48 36.77
CA ILE A 312 -0.59 -10.11 38.05
C ILE A 312 0.31 -11.32 38.37
N VAL A 313 0.56 -12.18 37.39
CA VAL A 313 1.44 -13.37 37.54
C VAL A 313 2.88 -12.96 37.81
N PHE A 314 3.37 -11.90 37.15
CA PHE A 314 4.70 -11.36 37.38
C PHE A 314 4.84 -10.76 38.79
N LEU A 315 3.85 -9.99 39.25
CA LEU A 315 3.80 -9.47 40.61
C LEU A 315 3.74 -10.60 41.65
N TYR A 316 2.97 -11.66 41.39
CA TYR A 316 2.95 -12.84 42.24
C TYR A 316 4.36 -13.45 42.37
N GLY A 317 5.08 -13.64 41.26
CA GLY A 317 6.46 -14.13 41.29
C GLY A 317 7.40 -13.25 42.10
N ILE A 318 7.26 -11.91 42.02
CA ILE A 318 8.04 -10.98 42.84
C ILE A 318 7.74 -11.16 44.33
N PHE A 319 6.47 -11.30 44.71
CA PHE A 319 6.10 -11.45 46.12
C PHE A 319 6.50 -12.79 46.73
N THR A 320 6.59 -13.86 45.93
CA THR A 320 6.90 -15.21 46.43
C THR A 320 8.35 -15.66 46.18
N VAL A 321 9.20 -14.82 45.57
CA VAL A 321 10.59 -15.18 45.22
C VAL A 321 11.45 -15.52 46.43
N ASP A 322 11.19 -14.84 47.54
CA ASP A 322 11.93 -15.02 48.79
C ASP A 322 11.41 -16.20 49.61
N ASP A 323 10.23 -16.74 49.31
CA ASP A 323 9.63 -17.90 50.01
C ASP A 323 9.93 -19.25 49.33
N ASN A 324 10.53 -19.22 48.14
CA ASN A 324 10.77 -20.43 47.35
C ASN A 324 12.06 -21.15 47.80
N VAL A 325 11.90 -22.40 48.25
CA VAL A 325 13.00 -23.20 48.83
C VAL A 325 14.21 -23.33 47.87
N PRO A 326 14.06 -23.66 46.57
CA PRO A 326 15.19 -23.71 45.64
C PRO A 326 15.95 -22.39 45.47
N SER A 327 15.27 -21.24 45.46
CA SER A 327 15.96 -19.94 45.34
C SER A 327 16.64 -19.55 46.65
N GLN A 328 16.07 -19.90 47.81
CA GLN A 328 16.73 -19.74 49.10
C GLN A 328 18.00 -20.60 49.19
N GLU A 329 17.92 -21.90 48.87
CA GLU A 329 19.07 -22.82 48.90
C GLU A 329 20.19 -22.40 47.95
N THR A 330 19.84 -21.88 46.77
CA THR A 330 20.83 -21.38 45.80
C THR A 330 21.49 -20.10 46.29
N CYS A 331 20.79 -19.26 47.06
CA CYS A 331 21.28 -17.96 47.53
C CYS A 331 21.92 -18.00 48.93
N ASP A 332 21.87 -19.13 49.63
CA ASP A 332 22.45 -19.26 50.96
C ASP A 332 23.98 -19.45 50.86
N GLU A 333 24.73 -18.46 51.36
CA GLU A 333 26.20 -18.50 51.38
C GLU A 333 26.75 -19.49 52.42
N ASN A 334 25.95 -19.94 53.38
CA ASN A 334 26.39 -20.90 54.40
C ASN A 334 26.53 -22.31 53.82
N LEU A 335 25.75 -22.62 52.80
CA LEU A 335 25.84 -23.83 52.00
C LEU A 335 27.02 -23.66 51.02
N ASN A 336 28.24 -23.97 51.49
CA ASN A 336 29.50 -23.93 50.72
C ASN A 336 29.55 -25.00 49.60
N ILE A 337 28.57 -25.00 48.69
CA ILE A 337 28.44 -25.96 47.59
C ILE A 337 29.31 -25.49 46.41
N THR A 338 30.38 -26.23 46.14
CA THR A 338 31.24 -26.05 44.96
C THR A 338 30.76 -26.89 43.80
N MET A 339 30.50 -26.24 42.67
CA MET A 339 30.07 -26.84 41.43
C MET A 339 31.27 -27.17 40.53
N CYS A 340 31.14 -28.23 39.75
CA CYS A 340 32.16 -28.62 38.78
C CYS A 340 32.33 -27.56 37.68
N PRO A 341 33.54 -27.42 37.12
CA PRO A 341 33.77 -26.57 35.96
C PRO A 341 32.90 -27.03 34.77
N LEU A 342 32.41 -26.06 34.01
CA LEU A 342 31.57 -26.30 32.83
C LEU A 342 32.38 -26.65 31.56
N CYS A 343 33.72 -26.63 31.64
CA CYS A 343 34.61 -26.84 30.50
C CYS A 343 35.57 -28.01 30.71
N ASP A 344 35.91 -28.71 29.62
CA ASP A 344 36.83 -29.86 29.63
C ASP A 344 38.32 -29.47 29.78
N GLY A 345 38.64 -28.18 29.68
CA GLY A 345 39.99 -27.63 29.79
C GLY A 345 40.37 -27.20 31.21
N VAL A 346 41.12 -26.10 31.34
CA VAL A 346 41.45 -25.49 32.64
C VAL A 346 40.38 -24.44 32.97
N CYS A 347 39.38 -24.84 33.75
CA CYS A 347 38.41 -23.93 34.35
C CYS A 347 38.38 -24.10 35.87
N ASP A 348 38.12 -22.99 36.55
CA ASP A 348 37.99 -23.00 38.01
C ASP A 348 36.64 -23.58 38.44
N TYR A 349 36.64 -24.20 39.63
CA TYR A 349 35.41 -24.52 40.34
C TYR A 349 34.70 -23.23 40.73
N TRP A 350 33.37 -23.24 40.65
CA TRP A 350 32.54 -22.08 40.99
C TRP A 350 31.57 -22.42 42.12
N ARG A 351 31.09 -21.41 42.85
CA ARG A 351 30.18 -21.61 43.98
C ARG A 351 28.74 -21.44 43.53
N LEU A 352 27.83 -22.28 44.04
CA LEU A 352 26.42 -22.22 43.67
C LEU A 352 25.78 -20.83 43.93
N SER A 353 26.18 -20.16 45.02
CA SER A 353 25.70 -18.83 45.39
C SER A 353 25.99 -17.73 44.37
N THR A 354 26.98 -17.90 43.48
CA THR A 354 27.27 -16.90 42.44
C THR A 354 26.16 -16.80 41.40
N VAL A 355 25.28 -17.81 41.30
CA VAL A 355 24.17 -17.86 40.33
C VAL A 355 22.82 -17.50 40.98
N CYS A 356 22.83 -17.02 42.23
CA CYS A 356 21.63 -16.60 42.97
C CYS A 356 20.73 -15.62 42.19
N SER A 357 21.30 -14.62 41.52
CA SER A 357 20.52 -13.64 40.74
C SER A 357 19.79 -14.29 39.57
N GLN A 358 20.44 -15.23 38.88
CA GLN A 358 19.84 -15.99 37.79
C GLN A 358 18.77 -16.96 38.31
N ALA A 359 19.00 -17.63 39.44
CA ALA A 359 18.00 -18.53 40.04
C ALA A 359 16.74 -17.77 40.47
N ARG A 360 16.89 -16.58 41.07
CA ARG A 360 15.78 -15.69 41.40
C ARG A 360 15.06 -15.21 40.14
N ALA A 361 15.79 -14.81 39.10
CA ALA A 361 15.21 -14.41 37.83
C ALA A 361 14.43 -15.55 37.15
N SER A 362 14.96 -16.77 37.15
CA SER A 362 14.27 -17.95 36.61
C SER A 362 12.96 -18.21 37.34
N TYR A 363 12.91 -18.10 38.67
CA TYR A 363 11.66 -18.27 39.42
C TYR A 363 10.59 -17.21 39.08
N LEU A 364 10.98 -15.97 38.75
CA LEU A 364 10.03 -14.95 38.29
C LEU A 364 9.28 -15.37 37.02
N PHE A 365 9.93 -16.15 36.14
CA PHE A 365 9.34 -16.66 34.91
C PHE A 365 8.73 -18.07 35.05
N ASP A 366 9.27 -18.89 35.94
CA ASP A 366 8.93 -20.31 36.12
C ASP A 366 8.34 -20.58 37.52
N ASN A 367 7.24 -19.90 37.84
CA ASN A 367 6.45 -20.14 39.06
C ASN A 367 5.16 -20.92 38.76
N GLY A 368 4.50 -21.46 39.79
CA GLY A 368 3.28 -22.25 39.61
C GLY A 368 2.13 -21.50 38.91
N ALA A 369 2.07 -20.17 39.00
CA ALA A 369 1.05 -19.37 38.33
C ALA A 369 1.31 -19.22 36.82
N THR A 370 2.54 -19.39 36.34
CA THR A 370 2.84 -19.34 34.89
C THR A 370 2.26 -20.54 34.15
N VAL A 371 2.08 -21.68 34.82
CA VAL A 371 1.35 -22.84 34.27
C VAL A 371 -0.11 -22.48 33.98
N LEU A 372 -0.79 -21.81 34.93
CA LEU A 372 -2.16 -21.33 34.74
C LEU A 372 -2.24 -20.28 33.62
N PHE A 373 -1.25 -19.39 33.56
CA PHE A 373 -1.13 -18.42 32.48
C PHE A 373 -0.96 -19.08 31.10
N ALA A 374 -0.17 -20.15 30.99
CA ALA A 374 0.02 -20.89 29.74
C ALA A 374 -1.28 -21.55 29.25
N ILE A 375 -2.08 -22.13 30.15
CA ILE A 375 -3.41 -22.67 29.85
C ILE A 375 -4.33 -21.53 29.35
N PHE A 376 -4.33 -20.40 30.07
CA PHE A 376 -5.10 -19.22 29.66
C PHE A 376 -4.68 -18.72 28.27
N MET A 377 -3.38 -18.61 27.97
CA MET A 377 -2.88 -18.16 26.68
C MET A 377 -3.30 -19.08 25.54
N SER A 378 -3.33 -20.39 25.79
CA SER A 378 -3.80 -21.39 24.82
C SER A 378 -5.30 -21.20 24.51
N LEU A 379 -6.13 -21.01 25.54
CA LEU A 379 -7.56 -20.72 25.37
C LEU A 379 -7.81 -19.36 24.72
N TRP A 380 -7.04 -18.35 25.13
CA TRP A 380 -7.10 -17.00 24.58
C TRP A 380 -6.80 -16.99 23.09
N ALA A 381 -5.77 -17.73 22.62
CA ALA A 381 -5.44 -17.81 21.21
C ALA A 381 -6.59 -18.40 20.38
N ALA A 382 -7.25 -19.45 20.89
CA ALA A 382 -8.42 -20.03 20.25
C ALA A 382 -9.61 -19.05 20.22
N LEU A 383 -9.90 -18.39 21.35
CA LEU A 383 -10.95 -17.38 21.46
C LEU A 383 -10.70 -16.17 20.55
N PHE A 384 -9.45 -15.73 20.42
CA PHE A 384 -9.03 -14.64 19.55
C PHE A 384 -9.36 -14.95 18.09
N LEU A 385 -8.98 -16.13 17.61
CA LEU A 385 -9.25 -16.54 16.22
C LEU A 385 -10.76 -16.65 15.94
N GLU A 386 -11.53 -17.25 16.85
CA GLU A 386 -12.99 -17.36 16.68
C GLU A 386 -13.70 -16.00 16.76
N HIS A 387 -13.27 -15.13 17.67
CA HIS A 387 -13.76 -13.75 17.74
C HIS A 387 -13.45 -12.99 16.44
N TRP A 388 -12.22 -13.11 15.93
CA TRP A 388 -11.81 -12.48 14.68
C TRP A 388 -12.64 -12.99 13.50
N LYS A 389 -12.85 -14.30 13.34
CA LYS A 389 -13.69 -14.85 12.26
C LYS A 389 -15.11 -14.28 12.29
N ARG A 390 -15.72 -14.18 13.48
CA ARG A 390 -17.05 -13.58 13.66
C ARG A 390 -17.05 -12.09 13.29
N ARG A 391 -16.03 -11.35 13.74
CA ARG A 391 -15.88 -9.93 13.43
C ARG A 391 -15.63 -9.70 11.94
N GLN A 392 -14.79 -10.51 11.30
CA GLN A 392 -14.53 -10.49 9.87
C GLN A 392 -15.80 -10.74 9.07
N MET A 393 -16.63 -11.72 9.44
CA MET A 393 -17.91 -11.97 8.76
C MET A 393 -18.89 -10.81 8.94
N TYR A 394 -18.97 -10.24 10.14
CA TYR A 394 -19.75 -9.03 10.36
C TYR A 394 -19.27 -7.88 9.47
N LEU A 395 -17.96 -7.64 9.38
CA LEU A 395 -17.37 -6.60 8.53
C LEU A 395 -17.59 -6.88 7.04
N LYS A 396 -17.43 -8.14 6.59
CA LYS A 396 -17.71 -8.57 5.21
C LYS A 396 -19.15 -8.23 4.83
N HIS A 397 -20.10 -8.45 5.73
CA HIS A 397 -21.49 -8.08 5.50
C HIS A 397 -21.73 -6.56 5.60
N SER A 398 -21.22 -5.88 6.63
CA SER A 398 -21.45 -4.44 6.81
C SER A 398 -20.79 -3.58 5.73
N TRP A 399 -19.69 -4.06 5.16
CA TRP A 399 -18.95 -3.41 4.08
C TRP A 399 -19.31 -3.94 2.70
N ASP A 400 -20.35 -4.78 2.61
CA ASP A 400 -20.90 -5.27 1.35
C ASP A 400 -19.92 -6.08 0.47
N LEU A 401 -18.92 -6.71 1.09
CA LEU A 401 -17.85 -7.48 0.44
C LEU A 401 -18.25 -8.91 0.03
N THR A 402 -19.53 -9.30 0.18
CA THR A 402 -19.99 -10.67 -0.09
C THR A 402 -20.08 -11.04 -1.57
N SER A 403 -20.04 -10.06 -2.48
CA SER A 403 -20.23 -10.28 -3.93
C SER A 403 -18.97 -10.04 -4.77
N LEU A 404 -17.82 -9.78 -4.16
CA LEU A 404 -16.56 -9.44 -4.85
C LEU A 404 -15.67 -10.66 -5.13
N GLU A 405 -16.08 -11.87 -4.74
CA GLU A 405 -15.26 -13.10 -4.89
C GLU A 405 -15.23 -13.67 -6.33
N ASP A 406 -16.05 -13.14 -7.25
CA ASP A 406 -16.16 -13.64 -8.64
C ASP A 406 -15.37 -12.80 -9.67
N GLU A 407 -14.47 -11.90 -9.25
CA GLU A 407 -13.61 -11.17 -10.19
C GLU A 407 -12.49 -12.10 -10.70
N GLU A 408 -12.50 -12.41 -12.00
CA GLU A 408 -11.42 -13.14 -12.67
C GLU A 408 -10.10 -12.37 -12.50
N GLU A 409 -9.19 -12.85 -11.65
CA GLU A 409 -7.90 -12.21 -11.44
C GLU A 409 -7.10 -12.16 -12.76
N GLU A 410 -6.74 -10.95 -13.20
CA GLU A 410 -5.86 -10.76 -14.36
C GLU A 410 -4.49 -11.43 -14.14
N MET A 411 -3.92 -12.01 -15.20
CA MET A 411 -2.59 -12.59 -15.13
C MET A 411 -1.54 -11.55 -14.74
N ARG A 412 -0.61 -11.95 -13.86
CA ARG A 412 0.49 -11.07 -13.44
C ARG A 412 1.35 -10.67 -14.65
N PRO A 413 1.82 -9.41 -14.74
CA PRO A 413 2.56 -8.91 -15.90
C PRO A 413 3.85 -9.70 -16.16
N GLU A 414 4.55 -10.12 -15.11
CA GLU A 414 5.76 -10.95 -15.21
C GLU A 414 5.48 -12.30 -15.90
N TYR A 415 4.29 -12.86 -15.67
CA TYR A 415 3.88 -14.12 -16.30
C TYR A 415 3.54 -13.91 -17.78
N GLU A 416 2.90 -12.79 -18.13
CA GLU A 416 2.66 -12.43 -19.54
C GLU A 416 3.97 -12.23 -20.31
N GLU A 417 4.95 -11.55 -19.70
CA GLU A 417 6.26 -11.34 -20.31
C GLU A 417 7.00 -12.66 -20.53
N ALA A 418 7.03 -13.54 -19.53
CA ALA A 418 7.62 -14.87 -19.66
C ALA A 418 6.91 -15.71 -20.74
N LEU A 419 5.59 -15.60 -20.84
CA LEU A 419 4.81 -16.28 -21.88
C LEU A 419 5.15 -15.73 -23.28
N GLN A 420 5.28 -14.42 -23.42
CA GLN A 420 5.64 -13.78 -24.69
C GLN A 420 7.06 -14.17 -25.12
N GLU A 421 8.02 -14.17 -24.20
CA GLU A 421 9.39 -14.62 -24.48
C GLU A 421 9.41 -16.09 -24.94
N LYS A 422 8.64 -16.97 -24.27
CA LYS A 422 8.49 -18.37 -24.71
C LYS A 422 7.87 -18.48 -26.09
N LYS A 423 6.82 -17.71 -26.40
CA LYS A 423 6.19 -17.67 -27.73
C LYS A 423 7.18 -17.22 -28.80
N ASP A 424 7.98 -16.20 -28.51
CA ASP A 424 8.95 -15.66 -29.46
C ASP A 424 10.13 -16.64 -29.69
N LYS A 425 10.60 -17.31 -28.63
CA LYS A 425 11.56 -18.42 -28.75
C LYS A 425 11.00 -19.56 -29.61
N MET A 426 9.75 -19.97 -29.41
CA MET A 426 9.12 -21.02 -30.23
C MET A 426 8.94 -20.59 -31.70
N LYS A 427 8.54 -19.34 -31.96
CA LYS A 427 8.45 -18.80 -33.32
C LYS A 427 9.81 -18.77 -34.01
N ALA A 428 10.86 -18.37 -33.29
CA ALA A 428 12.23 -18.37 -33.80
C ALA A 428 12.72 -19.79 -34.14
N LEU A 429 12.44 -20.76 -33.27
CA LEU A 429 12.73 -22.17 -33.50
C LEU A 429 11.98 -22.72 -34.72
N SER A 430 10.70 -22.37 -34.89
CA SER A 430 9.90 -22.76 -36.05
C SER A 430 10.46 -22.18 -37.35
N LYS A 431 10.79 -20.88 -37.38
CA LYS A 431 11.43 -20.23 -38.54
C LYS A 431 12.77 -20.90 -38.90
N LYS A 432 13.59 -21.24 -37.90
CA LYS A 432 14.87 -21.93 -38.11
C LYS A 432 14.69 -23.34 -38.69
N LYS A 433 13.68 -24.09 -38.24
CA LYS A 433 13.32 -25.40 -38.81
C LYS A 433 12.90 -25.28 -40.28
N VAL A 434 12.06 -24.31 -40.61
CA VAL A 434 11.62 -24.05 -41.99
C VAL A 434 12.80 -23.68 -42.89
N LEU A 435 13.67 -22.77 -42.45
CA LEU A 435 14.85 -22.37 -43.21
C LEU A 435 15.79 -23.57 -43.47
N ASN A 436 15.99 -24.42 -42.46
CA ASN A 436 16.80 -25.63 -42.60
C ASN A 436 16.15 -26.64 -43.56
N SER A 437 14.83 -26.83 -43.56
CA SER A 437 14.16 -27.73 -44.51
C SER A 437 14.21 -27.23 -45.96
N PHE A 438 14.18 -25.91 -46.17
CA PHE A 438 14.39 -25.32 -47.50
C PHE A 438 15.85 -25.48 -47.96
N SER A 439 16.82 -25.29 -47.06
CA SER A 439 18.24 -25.50 -47.37
C SER A 439 18.56 -26.97 -47.70
N GLU A 440 17.98 -27.93 -46.97
CA GLU A 440 18.14 -29.35 -47.30
C GLU A 440 17.45 -29.73 -48.62
N SER A 441 16.27 -29.18 -48.89
CA SER A 441 15.56 -29.43 -50.16
C SER A 441 16.30 -28.84 -51.36
N ALA A 442 16.97 -27.70 -51.18
CA ALA A 442 17.84 -27.12 -52.21
C ALA A 442 19.10 -27.97 -52.45
N LYS A 443 19.70 -28.52 -51.39
CA LYS A 443 20.86 -29.43 -51.48
C LYS A 443 20.54 -30.78 -52.14
N ARG A 444 19.29 -31.25 -52.10
CA ARG A 444 18.86 -32.50 -52.77
C ARG A 444 18.47 -32.31 -54.25
N ARG A 445 18.36 -31.06 -54.73
CA ARG A 445 18.05 -30.74 -56.14
C ARG A 445 19.28 -30.38 -56.97
N LEU A 446 20.43 -30.26 -56.34
CA LEU A 446 21.76 -30.25 -56.95
C LEU A 446 22.34 -31.66 -56.84
#